data_AF-A0A318PHL0-F1
#
_entry.id   AF-A0A318PHL0-F1
#
_cell.length_a   1.000
_cell.length_b   1.000
_cell.length_c   1.000
_cell.angle_alpha   90.00
_cell.angle_beta   90.00
_cell.angle_gamma   90.00
#
_symmetry.space_group_name_H-M   'P 1'
#
loop_
_entity.id
_entity.type
_entity.pdbx_description
1 polymer ?
#
loop_
_entity_poly.entity_id
_entity_poly.type
_entity_poly.pdbx_seq_one_letter_code
_entity_poly.pdbx_strand_id
1 'polypeptide(L)'
;MCDDHDERHLQYKHIEDIDASRMLHVFRNISLFDDMFLNMQAMNIAVVDMFITQIEYDLLREYFEIERTPTDSAAFVSAQSQMWIFAVYELLRTWRARVIKLMKWKDEGKLDEQIARFSKIDNSLVDHMQFEHIERMKTDANFYEKVKSDRKKIFPLINMIDNLRVNLAKHEVKGERDMRPRAPGYGRINGYCGALDFEVDIGDGSYHVMNRRDIADAIRELQIEEP
;
A
#
# COMPACT_ATOMS: atom_id res chain seq x y z
N MET A 1 -27.03 -20.21 9.82
CA MET A 1 -25.95 -20.53 8.87
C MET A 1 -24.70 -19.95 9.48
N CYS A 2 -23.81 -20.81 9.95
CA CYS A 2 -22.53 -20.42 10.51
C CYS A 2 -21.67 -20.00 9.31
N ASP A 3 -21.36 -18.71 9.20
CA ASP A 3 -20.49 -18.20 8.14
C ASP A 3 -19.04 -18.43 8.55
N ASP A 4 -18.34 -19.25 7.77
CA ASP A 4 -16.89 -19.53 7.79
C ASP A 4 -16.01 -18.29 7.50
N HIS A 5 -16.48 -17.08 7.84
CA HIS A 5 -15.74 -15.83 7.67
C HIS A 5 -14.85 -15.46 8.87
N ASP A 6 -14.97 -16.19 9.99
CA ASP A 6 -14.33 -15.87 11.27
C ASP A 6 -12.83 -16.25 11.35
N GLU A 7 -12.32 -17.10 10.47
CA GLU A 7 -10.93 -17.60 10.56
C GLU A 7 -9.85 -16.56 10.19
N ARG A 8 -10.20 -15.48 9.47
CA ARG A 8 -9.23 -14.42 9.10
C ARG A 8 -8.93 -13.44 10.24
N HIS A 9 -9.70 -13.47 11.32
CA HIS A 9 -9.68 -12.41 12.34
C HIS A 9 -8.84 -12.74 13.59
N LEU A 10 -8.15 -13.89 13.63
CA LEU A 10 -7.38 -14.38 14.78
C LEU A 10 -5.92 -13.89 14.87
N GLN A 11 -5.46 -12.92 14.07
CA GLN A 11 -4.01 -12.63 13.94
C GLN A 11 -3.56 -11.16 14.06
N TYR A 12 -4.39 -10.21 14.49
CA TYR A 12 -3.89 -8.85 14.70
C TYR A 12 -2.99 -8.80 15.94
N LYS A 13 -1.71 -8.47 15.71
CA LYS A 13 -0.76 -8.20 16.79
C LYS A 13 -1.24 -7.02 17.63
N HIS A 14 -1.15 -7.16 18.95
CA HIS A 14 -1.35 -6.05 19.88
C HIS A 14 -0.36 -4.93 19.58
N ILE A 15 -0.71 -3.68 19.91
CA ILE A 15 0.11 -2.52 19.54
C ILE A 15 1.57 -2.61 20.00
N GLU A 16 1.80 -3.22 21.16
CA GLU A 16 3.13 -3.43 21.75
C GLU A 16 3.98 -4.47 21.00
N ASP A 17 3.34 -5.40 20.29
CA ASP A 17 3.99 -6.47 19.53
C ASP A 17 4.26 -6.08 18.06
N ILE A 18 3.82 -4.89 17.65
CA ILE A 18 4.05 -4.38 16.29
C ILE A 18 5.43 -3.77 16.23
N ASP A 19 6.28 -4.36 15.39
CA ASP A 19 7.56 -3.74 15.03
C ASP A 19 7.31 -2.52 14.12
N ALA A 20 7.32 -1.33 14.75
CA ALA A 20 7.17 -0.04 14.09
C ALA A 20 8.23 0.20 12.99
N SER A 21 9.43 -0.39 13.12
CA SER A 21 10.51 -0.20 12.16
C SER A 21 10.33 -1.05 10.90
N ARG A 22 9.53 -2.12 11.00
CA ARG A 22 9.42 -3.15 9.96
C ARG A 22 8.90 -2.61 8.63
N MET A 23 7.88 -1.75 8.65
CA MET A 23 7.32 -1.17 7.43
C MET A 23 8.36 -0.33 6.67
N LEU A 24 9.08 0.51 7.40
CA LEU A 24 10.15 1.33 6.82
C LEU A 24 11.29 0.45 6.29
N HIS A 25 11.67 -0.58 7.04
CA HIS A 25 12.66 -1.56 6.61
C HIS A 25 12.26 -2.23 5.29
N VAL A 26 11.00 -2.68 5.16
CA VAL A 26 10.48 -3.25 3.92
C VAL A 26 10.61 -2.26 2.78
N PHE A 27 10.07 -1.05 2.92
CA PHE A 27 10.11 -0.06 1.84
C PHE A 27 11.54 0.28 1.40
N ARG A 28 12.47 0.49 2.34
CA ARG A 28 13.87 0.82 2.03
C ARG A 28 14.57 -0.25 1.20
N ASN A 29 14.18 -1.51 1.37
CA ASN A 29 14.78 -2.62 0.66
C ASN A 29 14.07 -2.92 -0.67
N ILE A 30 12.93 -2.30 -0.99
CA ILE A 30 12.32 -2.46 -2.31
C ILE A 30 13.21 -1.78 -3.37
N SER A 31 13.41 -2.42 -4.52
CA SER A 31 14.12 -1.81 -5.65
C SER A 31 13.56 -0.44 -5.99
N LEU A 32 14.44 0.49 -6.38
CA LEU A 32 14.13 1.89 -6.67
C LEU A 32 13.84 2.77 -5.44
N PHE A 33 13.72 2.23 -4.21
CA PHE A 33 13.54 3.04 -2.99
C PHE A 33 14.85 3.60 -2.41
N ASP A 34 15.97 3.36 -3.09
CA ASP A 34 17.19 4.16 -3.01
C ASP A 34 16.99 5.59 -3.58
N ASP A 35 15.92 5.82 -4.35
CA ASP A 35 15.43 7.17 -4.67
C ASP A 35 14.96 7.91 -3.41
N MET A 36 15.54 9.09 -3.18
CA MET A 36 15.27 9.92 -1.99
C MET A 36 13.79 10.28 -1.83
N PHE A 37 13.08 10.57 -2.93
CA PHE A 37 11.69 11.01 -2.87
C PHE A 37 10.74 9.84 -2.57
N LEU A 38 10.99 8.67 -3.17
CA LEU A 38 10.26 7.44 -2.81
C LEU A 38 10.53 7.05 -1.36
N ASN A 39 11.79 7.16 -0.92
CA ASN A 39 12.20 6.87 0.46
C ASN A 39 11.54 7.82 1.47
N MET A 40 11.53 9.12 1.18
CA MET A 40 10.92 10.14 2.03
C MET A 40 9.41 9.89 2.18
N GLN A 41 8.71 9.54 1.09
CA GLN A 41 7.29 9.21 1.17
C GLN A 41 7.04 7.91 1.95
N ALA A 42 7.89 6.90 1.77
CA ALA A 42 7.83 5.68 2.58
C ALA A 42 8.01 5.96 4.07
N MET A 43 8.95 6.85 4.43
CA MET A 43 9.19 7.26 5.81
C MET A 43 7.96 7.96 6.39
N ASN A 44 7.36 8.90 5.66
CA ASN A 44 6.13 9.58 6.10
C ASN A 44 5.00 8.57 6.34
N ILE A 45 4.80 7.63 5.41
CA ILE A 45 3.79 6.57 5.54
C ILE A 45 4.03 5.70 6.77
N ALA A 46 5.27 5.27 7.01
CA ALA A 46 5.61 4.41 8.15
C ALA A 46 5.46 5.12 9.50
N VAL A 47 5.79 6.41 9.57
CA VAL A 47 5.58 7.22 10.78
C VAL A 47 4.09 7.37 11.07
N VAL A 48 3.29 7.71 10.06
CA VAL A 48 1.84 7.92 10.21
C VAL A 48 1.11 6.61 10.49
N ASP A 49 1.58 5.49 9.97
CA ASP A 49 1.00 4.16 10.20
C ASP A 49 0.87 3.82 11.70
N MET A 50 1.94 3.99 12.48
CA MET A 50 1.91 3.74 13.92
C MET A 50 1.04 4.74 14.68
N PHE A 51 1.03 6.01 14.25
CA PHE A 51 0.13 7.02 14.82
C PHE A 51 -1.34 6.61 14.61
N ILE A 52 -1.70 6.17 13.41
CA ILE A 52 -3.06 5.71 13.12
C ILE A 52 -3.37 4.44 13.91
N THR A 53 -2.44 3.51 14.03
CA THR A 53 -2.62 2.32 14.88
C THR A 53 -2.96 2.68 16.32
N GLN A 54 -2.32 3.69 16.91
CA GLN A 54 -2.67 4.12 18.26
C GLN A 54 -4.12 4.59 18.37
N ILE A 55 -4.56 5.48 17.47
CA ILE A 55 -5.94 5.99 17.52
C ILE A 55 -6.98 4.92 17.18
N GLU A 56 -6.62 3.88 16.41
CA GLU A 56 -7.48 2.71 16.17
C GLU A 56 -7.70 1.93 17.49
N TYR A 57 -6.65 1.64 18.25
CA TYR A 57 -6.79 0.99 19.56
C TYR A 57 -7.51 1.88 20.58
N ASP A 58 -7.32 3.19 20.54
CA ASP A 58 -8.05 4.13 21.39
C ASP A 58 -9.55 4.10 21.07
N LEU A 59 -9.91 4.10 19.79
CA LEU A 59 -11.29 3.93 19.33
C LEU A 59 -11.89 2.60 19.79
N LEU A 60 -11.13 1.51 19.71
CA LEU A 60 -11.58 0.19 20.16
C LEU A 60 -11.89 0.18 21.66
N ARG A 61 -11.02 0.79 22.47
CA ARG A 61 -11.24 0.93 23.92
C ARG A 61 -12.49 1.75 24.21
N GLU A 62 -12.65 2.89 23.57
CA GLU A 62 -13.84 3.73 23.73
C GLU A 62 -15.11 2.96 23.33
N TYR A 63 -15.08 2.25 22.19
CA TYR A 63 -16.21 1.44 21.72
C TYR A 63 -16.67 0.40 22.73
N PHE A 64 -15.73 -0.28 23.39
CA PHE A 64 -16.03 -1.23 24.46
C PHE A 64 -16.54 -0.55 25.74
N GLU A 65 -15.95 0.58 26.13
CA GLU A 65 -16.34 1.31 27.34
C GLU A 65 -17.77 1.89 27.27
N ILE A 66 -18.17 2.42 26.11
CA ILE A 66 -19.47 3.08 25.95
C ILE A 66 -20.56 2.18 25.38
N GLU A 67 -20.21 0.95 24.98
CA GLU A 67 -21.09 -0.07 24.39
C GLU A 67 -21.93 0.42 23.19
N ARG A 68 -21.43 1.43 22.47
CA ARG A 68 -22.04 2.00 21.26
C ARG A 68 -20.97 2.60 20.37
N THR A 69 -21.24 2.76 19.09
CA THR A 69 -20.30 3.42 18.15
C THR A 69 -19.99 4.85 18.61
N PRO A 70 -18.73 5.18 18.93
CA PRO A 70 -18.34 6.55 19.22
C PRO A 70 -18.18 7.29 17.90
N THR A 71 -19.24 7.98 17.47
CA THR A 71 -19.36 8.52 16.10
C THR A 71 -18.22 9.46 15.73
N ASP A 72 -17.81 10.35 16.63
CA ASP A 72 -16.77 11.36 16.35
C ASP A 72 -15.39 10.71 16.18
N SER A 73 -15.01 9.83 17.11
CA SER A 73 -13.76 9.06 17.05
C SER A 73 -13.74 8.13 15.83
N ALA A 74 -14.84 7.44 15.55
CA ALA A 74 -14.97 6.57 14.37
C ALA A 74 -14.85 7.36 13.06
N ALA A 75 -15.48 8.54 12.96
CA ALA A 75 -15.37 9.40 11.79
C ALA A 75 -13.92 9.89 11.60
N PHE A 76 -13.24 10.27 12.68
CA PHE A 76 -11.84 10.69 12.62
C PHE A 76 -10.91 9.56 12.16
N VAL A 77 -11.02 8.36 12.77
CA VAL A 77 -10.24 7.18 12.37
C VAL A 77 -10.53 6.79 10.92
N SER A 78 -11.78 6.90 10.46
CA SER A 78 -12.14 6.67 9.06
C SER A 78 -11.36 7.60 8.13
N ALA A 79 -11.37 8.90 8.40
CA ALA A 79 -10.68 9.89 7.57
C ALA A 79 -9.17 9.63 7.53
N GLN A 80 -8.54 9.37 8.69
CA GLN A 80 -7.10 9.06 8.75
C GLN A 80 -6.77 7.78 7.98
N SER A 81 -7.57 6.73 8.14
CA SER A 81 -7.41 5.46 7.44
C SER A 81 -7.46 5.65 5.92
N GLN A 82 -8.45 6.37 5.41
CA GLN A 82 -8.60 6.64 3.97
C GLN A 82 -7.42 7.44 3.42
N MET A 83 -7.00 8.50 4.13
CA MET A 83 -5.84 9.31 3.72
C MET A 83 -4.56 8.47 3.63
N TRP A 84 -4.34 7.59 4.62
CA TRP A 84 -3.19 6.70 4.63
C TRP A 84 -3.24 5.66 3.50
N ILE A 85 -4.40 5.02 3.29
CA ILE A 85 -4.62 4.06 2.19
C ILE A 85 -4.29 4.72 0.84
N PHE A 86 -4.76 5.96 0.62
CA PHE A 86 -4.47 6.70 -0.60
C PHE A 86 -2.97 7.04 -0.73
N ALA A 87 -2.30 7.44 0.35
CA ALA A 87 -0.87 7.71 0.32
C ALA A 87 -0.04 6.48 -0.05
N VAL A 88 -0.34 5.33 0.57
CA VAL A 88 0.30 4.04 0.26
C VAL A 88 0.05 3.64 -1.19
N TYR A 89 -1.19 3.75 -1.64
CA TYR A 89 -1.55 3.45 -3.02
C TYR A 89 -0.75 4.31 -4.02
N GLU A 90 -0.70 5.62 -3.81
CA GLU A 90 -0.03 6.54 -4.74
C GLU A 90 1.49 6.33 -4.78
N LEU A 91 2.12 6.03 -3.63
CA LEU A 91 3.52 5.64 -3.55
C LEU A 91 3.78 4.38 -4.37
N LEU A 92 3.04 3.30 -4.10
CA LEU A 92 3.24 2.02 -4.77
C LEU A 92 2.83 2.07 -6.25
N ARG A 93 1.83 2.88 -6.61
CA ARG A 93 1.44 3.13 -8.01
C ARG A 93 2.56 3.82 -8.77
N THR A 94 3.22 4.80 -8.16
CA THR A 94 4.36 5.51 -8.73
C THR A 94 5.53 4.55 -8.94
N TRP A 95 5.85 3.74 -7.94
CA TRP A 95 6.86 2.69 -8.04
C TRP A 95 6.54 1.69 -9.16
N ARG A 96 5.30 1.17 -9.20
CA ARG A 96 4.82 0.23 -10.23
C ARG A 96 5.00 0.79 -11.64
N ALA A 97 4.64 2.06 -11.85
CA ALA A 97 4.79 2.71 -13.15
C ALA A 97 6.26 2.79 -13.57
N ARG A 98 7.17 3.12 -12.64
CA ARG A 98 8.62 3.15 -12.91
C ARG A 98 9.17 1.76 -13.23
N VAL A 99 8.82 0.74 -12.44
CA VAL A 99 9.24 -0.65 -12.69
C VAL A 99 8.80 -1.14 -14.08
N ILE A 100 7.51 -0.96 -14.42
CA ILE A 100 6.99 -1.39 -15.74
C ILE A 100 7.75 -0.70 -16.87
N LYS A 101 8.03 0.60 -16.73
CA LYS A 101 8.76 1.38 -17.74
C LYS A 101 10.20 0.89 -17.91
N LEU A 102 10.92 0.68 -16.81
CA LEU A 102 12.30 0.19 -16.82
C LEU A 102 12.41 -1.22 -17.42
N MET A 103 11.55 -2.14 -16.99
CA MET A 103 11.53 -3.50 -17.55
C MET A 103 11.21 -3.47 -19.04
N LYS A 104 10.21 -2.69 -19.47
CA LYS A 104 9.87 -2.53 -20.89
C LYS A 104 11.04 -2.01 -21.71
N TRP A 105 11.79 -1.02 -21.22
CA TRP A 105 12.97 -0.51 -21.93
C TRP A 105 14.08 -1.56 -22.05
N LYS A 106 14.27 -2.40 -21.04
CA LYS A 106 15.21 -3.52 -21.12
C LYS A 106 14.77 -4.56 -22.14
N ASP A 107 13.50 -4.97 -22.09
CA ASP A 107 12.94 -6.00 -22.98
C ASP A 107 12.94 -5.55 -24.45
N GLU A 108 12.76 -4.24 -24.71
CA GLU A 108 12.81 -3.64 -26.04
C GLU A 108 14.24 -3.26 -26.50
N GLY A 109 15.27 -3.49 -25.68
CA GLY A 109 16.65 -3.10 -26.02
C GLY A 109 16.89 -1.59 -26.10
N LYS A 110 16.06 -0.77 -25.44
CA LYS A 110 16.07 0.70 -25.52
C LYS A 110 16.85 1.39 -24.42
N LEU A 111 17.53 0.64 -23.55
CA LEU A 111 18.27 1.23 -22.42
C LEU A 111 19.34 2.23 -22.89
N ASP A 112 20.08 1.93 -23.96
CA ASP A 112 21.11 2.83 -24.49
C ASP A 112 20.54 4.15 -25.02
N GLU A 113 19.40 4.08 -25.72
CA GLU A 113 18.68 5.25 -26.20
C GLU A 113 18.22 6.12 -25.03
N GLN A 114 17.70 5.49 -23.96
CA GLN A 114 17.25 6.23 -22.78
C GLN A 114 18.44 6.83 -22.01
N ILE A 115 19.55 6.10 -21.82
CA ILE A 115 20.76 6.65 -21.19
C ILE A 115 21.23 7.91 -21.94
N ALA A 116 21.34 7.85 -23.28
CA ALA A 116 21.76 8.99 -24.09
C ALA A 116 20.75 10.16 -24.09
N ARG A 117 19.47 9.87 -23.84
CA ARG A 117 18.42 10.89 -23.68
C ARG A 117 18.53 11.57 -22.31
N PHE A 118 18.61 10.80 -21.23
CA PHE A 118 18.68 11.31 -19.86
C PHE A 118 20.01 12.02 -19.57
N SER A 119 21.12 11.61 -20.20
CA SER A 119 22.40 12.32 -20.06
C SER A 119 22.39 13.75 -20.62
N LYS A 120 21.37 14.11 -21.42
CA LYS A 120 21.18 15.47 -21.97
C LYS A 120 20.20 16.30 -21.14
N ILE A 121 19.53 15.68 -20.17
CA ILE A 121 18.58 16.32 -19.27
C ILE A 121 19.35 16.61 -17.98
N ASP A 122 19.98 17.77 -17.91
CA ASP A 122 20.66 18.25 -16.70
C ASP A 122 19.83 19.39 -16.12
N ASN A 123 19.01 19.12 -15.10
CA ASN A 123 18.35 20.17 -14.31
C ASN A 123 17.71 19.71 -12.97
N SER A 124 17.58 18.41 -12.67
CA SER A 124 16.94 17.99 -11.40
C SER A 124 17.52 16.71 -10.77
N LEU A 125 17.48 16.65 -9.44
CA LEU A 125 17.86 15.46 -8.65
C LEU A 125 17.02 14.22 -9.01
N VAL A 126 15.75 14.43 -9.41
CA VAL A 126 14.84 13.36 -9.84
C VAL A 126 15.34 12.71 -11.13
N ASP A 127 15.89 13.50 -12.05
CA ASP A 127 16.40 13.00 -13.33
C ASP A 127 17.71 12.21 -13.12
N HIS A 128 18.57 12.65 -12.20
CA HIS A 128 19.78 11.90 -11.83
C HIS A 128 19.46 10.52 -11.25
N MET A 129 18.54 10.42 -10.30
CA MET A 129 18.16 9.12 -9.72
C MET A 129 17.54 8.18 -10.76
N GLN A 130 16.71 8.72 -11.67
CA GLN A 130 16.17 7.93 -12.78
C GLN A 130 17.27 7.44 -13.73
N PHE A 131 18.26 8.28 -14.03
CA PHE A 131 19.40 7.91 -14.84
C PHE A 131 20.18 6.75 -14.21
N GLU A 132 20.51 6.83 -12.92
CA GLU A 132 21.22 5.77 -12.19
C GLU A 132 20.46 4.44 -12.23
N HIS A 133 19.13 4.47 -12.07
CA HIS A 133 18.31 3.26 -12.18
C HIS A 133 18.34 2.65 -13.59
N ILE A 134 18.31 3.48 -14.65
CA ILE A 134 18.41 2.99 -16.04
C ILE A 134 19.79 2.37 -16.29
N GLU A 135 20.85 3.02 -15.81
CA GLU A 135 22.22 2.50 -15.92
C GLU A 135 22.37 1.16 -15.20
N ARG A 136 21.91 1.06 -13.95
CA ARG A 136 21.91 -0.20 -13.18
C ARG A 136 21.10 -1.30 -13.87
N MET A 137 19.95 -0.99 -14.47
CA MET A 137 19.17 -1.98 -15.26
C MET A 137 19.97 -2.58 -16.42
N LYS A 138 20.94 -1.84 -16.96
CA LYS A 138 21.83 -2.29 -18.03
C LYS A 138 23.05 -3.05 -17.49
N THR A 139 23.70 -2.54 -16.44
CA THR A 139 25.02 -2.99 -15.99
C THR A 139 24.98 -4.02 -14.86
N ASP A 140 23.90 -4.08 -14.09
CA ASP A 140 23.75 -4.94 -12.92
C ASP A 140 22.63 -5.98 -13.12
N ALA A 141 23.03 -7.23 -13.32
CA ALA A 141 22.11 -8.36 -13.48
C ALA A 141 21.35 -8.68 -12.18
N ASN A 142 21.98 -8.49 -11.02
CA ASN A 142 21.34 -8.74 -9.72
C ASN A 142 20.23 -7.71 -9.49
N PHE A 143 20.48 -6.44 -9.85
CA PHE A 143 19.46 -5.41 -9.77
C PHE A 143 18.23 -5.72 -10.63
N TYR A 144 18.43 -6.23 -11.86
CA TYR A 144 17.31 -6.63 -12.72
C TYR A 144 16.48 -7.78 -12.11
N GLU A 145 17.14 -8.84 -11.63
CA GLU A 145 16.42 -9.96 -11.00
C GLU A 145 15.73 -9.52 -9.70
N LYS A 146 16.33 -8.60 -8.94
CA LYS A 146 15.71 -7.98 -7.78
C LYS A 146 14.44 -7.21 -8.15
N VAL A 147 14.50 -6.33 -9.15
CA VAL A 147 13.32 -5.57 -9.66
C VAL A 147 12.19 -6.52 -10.06
N LYS A 148 12.53 -7.63 -10.71
CA LYS A 148 11.58 -8.66 -11.14
C LYS A 148 10.99 -9.45 -9.95
N SER A 149 11.82 -9.79 -8.96
CA SER A 149 11.40 -10.44 -7.71
C SER A 149 10.45 -9.54 -6.92
N ASP A 150 10.83 -8.28 -6.69
CA ASP A 150 10.03 -7.28 -5.98
C ASP A 150 8.69 -7.05 -6.70
N ARG A 151 8.71 -6.90 -8.03
CA ARG A 151 7.50 -6.82 -8.86
C ARG A 151 6.52 -7.95 -8.57
N LYS A 152 7.01 -9.19 -8.57
CA LYS A 152 6.16 -10.38 -8.33
C LYS A 152 5.54 -10.37 -6.93
N LYS A 153 6.30 -9.92 -5.92
CA LYS A 153 5.86 -9.88 -4.51
C LYS A 153 4.88 -8.74 -4.24
N ILE A 154 5.09 -7.56 -4.83
CA ILE A 154 4.36 -6.34 -4.47
C ILE A 154 3.10 -6.11 -5.33
N PHE A 155 3.09 -6.52 -6.60
CA PHE A 155 1.94 -6.27 -7.48
C PHE A 155 0.60 -6.80 -6.95
N PRO A 156 0.53 -8.01 -6.33
CA PRO A 156 -0.69 -8.48 -5.69
C PRO A 156 -1.21 -7.50 -4.62
N LEU A 157 -0.32 -7.00 -3.75
CA LEU A 157 -0.65 -6.01 -2.73
C LEU A 157 -1.18 -4.71 -3.37
N ILE A 158 -0.55 -4.22 -4.45
CA ILE A 158 -1.03 -3.01 -5.14
C ILE A 158 -2.43 -3.22 -5.70
N ASN A 159 -2.70 -4.38 -6.31
CA ASN A 159 -4.02 -4.68 -6.87
C ASN A 159 -5.10 -4.75 -5.80
N MET A 160 -4.76 -5.31 -4.64
CA MET A 160 -5.62 -5.34 -3.46
C MET A 160 -5.99 -3.93 -3.00
N ILE A 161 -4.99 -3.06 -2.80
CA ILE A 161 -5.18 -1.67 -2.38
C ILE A 161 -5.96 -0.87 -3.44
N ASP A 162 -5.72 -1.10 -4.72
CA ASP A 162 -6.40 -0.43 -5.84
C ASP A 162 -7.91 -0.67 -5.81
N ASN A 163 -8.34 -1.90 -5.50
CA ASN A 163 -9.76 -2.25 -5.40
C ASN A 163 -10.42 -1.50 -4.23
N LEU A 164 -9.79 -1.53 -3.05
CA LEU A 164 -10.28 -0.78 -1.88
C LEU A 164 -10.31 0.72 -2.16
N ARG A 165 -9.26 1.28 -2.77
CA ARG A 165 -9.16 2.70 -3.11
C ARG A 165 -10.28 3.15 -4.05
N VAL A 166 -10.61 2.36 -5.08
CA VAL A 166 -11.70 2.69 -6.01
C VAL A 166 -13.05 2.69 -5.30
N ASN A 167 -13.30 1.69 -4.46
CA ASN A 167 -14.51 1.62 -3.65
C ASN A 167 -14.66 2.85 -2.75
N LEU A 168 -13.60 3.22 -2.02
CA LEU A 168 -13.58 4.38 -1.12
C LEU A 168 -13.71 5.71 -1.86
N ALA A 169 -12.97 5.91 -2.96
CA ALA A 169 -12.85 7.22 -3.60
C ALA A 169 -13.97 7.51 -4.61
N LYS A 170 -14.55 6.47 -5.22
CA LYS A 170 -15.55 6.63 -6.29
C LYS A 170 -16.91 6.08 -5.95
N HIS A 171 -17.02 5.27 -4.89
CA HIS A 171 -18.24 4.52 -4.61
C HIS A 171 -18.65 3.66 -5.83
N GLU A 172 -17.66 3.10 -6.51
CA GLU A 172 -17.80 2.27 -7.71
C GLU A 172 -17.11 0.93 -7.49
N VAL A 173 -17.55 -0.10 -8.21
CA VAL A 173 -16.78 -1.35 -8.35
C VAL A 173 -15.74 -1.17 -9.46
N LYS A 174 -14.51 -1.62 -9.21
CA LYS A 174 -13.44 -1.45 -10.19
C LYS A 174 -13.74 -2.25 -11.46
N GLY A 175 -13.78 -1.55 -12.60
CA GLY A 175 -14.03 -2.15 -13.92
C GLY A 175 -15.50 -2.11 -14.34
N GLU A 176 -16.43 -1.82 -13.42
CA GLU A 176 -17.85 -1.77 -13.68
C GLU A 176 -18.46 -0.43 -13.23
N ARG A 177 -18.63 0.49 -14.19
CA ARG A 177 -19.06 1.87 -13.93
C ARG A 177 -20.49 2.00 -13.40
N ASP A 178 -21.32 0.98 -13.61
CA ASP A 178 -22.75 1.03 -13.28
C ASP A 178 -23.10 0.25 -11.99
N MET A 179 -22.14 -0.49 -11.41
CA MET A 179 -22.34 -1.19 -10.14
C MET A 179 -22.00 -0.27 -8.95
N ARG A 180 -22.99 -0.06 -8.08
CA ARG A 180 -22.85 0.69 -6.83
C ARG A 180 -22.63 -0.29 -5.68
N PRO A 181 -21.55 -0.15 -4.90
CA PRO A 181 -21.31 -0.97 -3.72
C PRO A 181 -22.42 -0.72 -2.69
N ARG A 182 -22.64 -1.70 -1.81
CA ARG A 182 -23.78 -1.75 -0.87
C ARG A 182 -23.73 -0.64 0.19
N ALA A 183 -22.53 -0.35 0.70
CA ALA A 183 -22.30 0.68 1.71
C ALA A 183 -20.92 1.36 1.51
N PRO A 184 -20.75 2.17 0.44
CA PRO A 184 -19.46 2.79 0.13
C PRO A 184 -19.00 3.71 1.25
N GLY A 185 -17.77 3.52 1.72
CA GLY A 185 -17.15 4.35 2.75
C GLY A 185 -17.72 4.16 4.17
N TYR A 186 -18.70 3.27 4.37
CA TYR A 186 -19.16 2.88 5.71
C TYR A 186 -18.19 1.85 6.29
N GLY A 187 -17.39 2.30 7.26
CA GLY A 187 -16.47 1.45 7.99
C GLY A 187 -17.09 0.96 9.31
N ARG A 188 -17.10 -0.36 9.54
CA ARG A 188 -17.44 -0.91 10.88
C ARG A 188 -16.18 -0.98 11.73
N ILE A 189 -16.30 -0.68 13.03
CA ILE A 189 -15.15 -0.82 13.94
C ILE A 189 -14.80 -2.31 14.04
N ASN A 190 -13.59 -2.67 13.67
CA ASN A 190 -13.07 -4.01 13.80
C ASN A 190 -12.81 -4.31 15.29
N GLY A 191 -13.50 -5.33 15.83
CA GLY A 191 -13.44 -5.66 17.26
C GLY A 191 -12.08 -6.17 17.76
N TYR A 192 -11.12 -6.45 16.88
CA TYR A 192 -9.82 -7.01 17.25
C TYR A 192 -8.67 -5.99 17.20
N CYS A 193 -8.75 -5.02 16.28
CA CYS A 193 -7.67 -4.04 16.07
C CYS A 193 -8.13 -2.58 16.07
N GLY A 194 -9.44 -2.31 16.10
CA GLY A 194 -10.00 -0.96 16.12
C GLY A 194 -9.95 -0.21 14.78
N ALA A 195 -9.32 -0.78 13.77
CA ALA A 195 -9.39 -0.27 12.40
C ALA A 195 -10.82 -0.34 11.86
N LEU A 196 -11.10 0.43 10.81
CA LEU A 196 -12.40 0.37 10.15
C LEU A 196 -12.42 -0.65 9.02
N ASP A 197 -13.32 -1.61 9.15
CA ASP A 197 -13.66 -2.64 8.19
C ASP A 197 -14.53 -2.06 7.07
N PHE A 198 -13.97 -2.00 5.86
CA PHE A 198 -14.64 -1.54 4.65
C PHE A 198 -15.09 -2.73 3.79
N GLU A 199 -16.31 -2.66 3.25
CA GLU A 199 -16.80 -3.64 2.27
C GLU A 199 -16.19 -3.35 0.89
N VAL A 200 -15.39 -4.30 0.39
CA VAL A 200 -14.80 -4.26 -0.95
C VAL A 200 -15.54 -5.25 -1.84
N ASP A 201 -16.30 -4.71 -2.79
CA ASP A 201 -16.96 -5.48 -3.84
C ASP A 201 -15.95 -5.89 -4.91
N ILE A 202 -16.00 -7.15 -5.35
CA ILE A 202 -15.09 -7.72 -6.36
C ILE A 202 -15.73 -7.88 -7.75
N GLY A 203 -16.96 -7.43 -7.95
CA GLY A 203 -17.64 -7.35 -9.26
C GLY A 203 -18.35 -8.63 -9.70
N ASP A 204 -18.34 -9.69 -8.90
CA ASP A 204 -19.09 -10.93 -9.16
C ASP A 204 -20.35 -11.07 -8.28
N GLY A 205 -20.74 -9.98 -7.61
CA GLY A 205 -21.84 -9.96 -6.65
C GLY A 205 -21.46 -10.41 -5.24
N SER A 206 -20.20 -10.78 -4.99
CA SER A 206 -19.65 -11.00 -3.65
C SER A 206 -18.84 -9.80 -3.16
N TYR A 207 -18.66 -9.73 -1.84
CA TYR A 207 -17.83 -8.72 -1.19
C TYR A 207 -16.93 -9.38 -0.15
N HIS A 208 -15.82 -8.72 0.13
CA HIS A 208 -14.95 -9.06 1.26
C HIS A 208 -14.73 -7.82 2.11
N VAL A 209 -14.47 -8.04 3.39
CA VAL A 209 -14.11 -6.98 4.31
C VAL A 209 -12.60 -6.79 4.29
N MET A 210 -12.17 -5.53 4.28
CA MET A 210 -10.77 -5.14 4.39
C MET A 210 -10.65 -3.84 5.16
N ASN A 211 -9.62 -3.73 5.98
CA ASN A 211 -9.28 -2.52 6.70
C ASN A 211 -7.85 -2.07 6.42
N ARG A 212 -7.48 -0.92 7.01
CA ARG A 212 -6.14 -0.34 6.89
C ARG A 212 -5.06 -1.26 7.49
N ARG A 213 -5.37 -1.97 8.59
CA ARG A 213 -4.43 -2.88 9.26
C ARG A 213 -4.07 -4.08 8.41
N ASP A 214 -5.01 -4.62 7.63
CA ASP A 214 -4.72 -5.68 6.65
C ASP A 214 -3.62 -5.27 5.67
N ILE A 215 -3.68 -4.03 5.18
CA ILE A 215 -2.67 -3.48 4.26
C ILE A 215 -1.33 -3.29 4.98
N ALA A 216 -1.37 -2.70 6.17
CA ALA A 216 -0.16 -2.43 6.95
C ALA A 216 0.58 -3.72 7.33
N ASP A 217 -0.16 -4.74 7.79
CA ASP A 217 0.41 -6.03 8.17
C ASP A 217 0.89 -6.80 6.94
N ALA A 218 0.15 -6.78 5.82
CA ALA A 218 0.63 -7.35 4.55
C ALA A 218 1.95 -6.71 4.07
N ILE A 219 2.13 -5.39 4.24
CA ILE A 219 3.42 -4.72 3.95
C ILE A 219 4.52 -5.26 4.87
N ARG A 220 4.27 -5.34 6.19
CA ARG A 220 5.26 -5.83 7.17
C ARG A 220 5.67 -7.28 6.92
N GLU A 221 4.78 -8.10 6.38
CA GLU A 221 5.03 -9.51 6.07
C GLU A 221 5.84 -9.74 4.78
N LEU A 222 5.98 -8.73 3.91
CA LEU A 222 6.72 -8.86 2.66
C LEU A 222 8.18 -9.27 2.90
N GLN A 223 8.55 -10.43 2.35
CA GLN A 223 9.93 -10.93 2.37
C GLN A 223 10.70 -10.34 1.19
N ILE A 224 11.21 -9.12 1.37
CA ILE A 224 12.05 -8.41 0.39
C ILE A 224 13.52 -8.76 0.63
N GLU A 225 14.23 -9.07 -0.46
CA GLU A 225 15.66 -9.33 -0.42
C GLU A 225 16.41 -8.02 -0.18
N GLU A 226 17.37 -8.05 0.75
CA GLU A 226 18.28 -6.93 1.00
C GLU A 226 19.17 -6.71 -0.25
N PRO A 227 19.52 -5.44 -0.55
CA PRO A 227 20.30 -5.07 -1.72
C PRO A 227 21.73 -5.62 -1.72
#